data_AF-A0A8T5LQZ0-F1
#
_entry.id   AF-A0A8T5LQZ0-F1
#
_cell.length_a   1.000
_cell.length_b   1.000
_cell.length_c   1.000
_cell.angle_alpha   90.00
_cell.angle_beta   90.00
_cell.angle_gamma   90.00
#
_symmetry.space_group_name_H-M   'P 1'
#
loop_
_entity.id
_entity.type
_entity.pdbx_description
1 polymer ?
#
loop_
_entity_poly.entity_id
_entity_poly.type
_entity_poly.pdbx_seq_one_letter_code
_entity_poly.pdbx_strand_id
1 'polypeptide(L)'
;MIVILALIFYVIYTFIVQHLWQTIVAAVIIIGSFIYFLVKFPRFRQWIKDRFNNRQTTEKESSIKVPQINQSEKNELMSRVHNRCEYCGDHYTLDVHHIIERSQGGSNSYNNLIVLCAKCHRMAHGGGISKARLQGIARHRKHF
;
A
#
# COMPACT_ATOMS: atom_id res chain seq x y z
N MET A 1 44.22 60.16 25.01
CA MET A 1 44.34 58.75 24.56
C MET A 1 43.35 57.84 25.31
N ILE A 2 43.37 57.77 26.65
CA ILE A 2 42.49 56.88 27.44
C ILE A 2 40.99 57.18 27.23
N VAL A 3 40.59 58.45 27.24
CA VAL A 3 39.18 58.86 27.05
C VAL A 3 38.65 58.44 25.67
N ILE A 4 39.46 58.58 24.63
CA ILE A 4 39.09 58.21 23.26
C ILE A 4 38.92 56.69 23.15
N LEU A 5 39.81 55.90 23.76
CA LEU A 5 39.67 54.44 23.80
C LEU A 5 38.42 53.99 24.57
N ALA A 6 38.09 54.66 25.69
CA ALA A 6 36.88 54.39 26.45
C ALA A 6 35.60 54.70 25.65
N LEU A 7 35.59 55.81 24.90
CA LEU A 7 34.47 56.16 24.02
C LEU A 7 34.32 55.17 22.86
N ILE A 8 35.42 54.74 22.24
CA ILE A 8 35.39 53.72 21.18
C ILE A 8 34.85 52.39 21.73
N PHE A 9 35.33 51.95 22.90
CA PHE A 9 34.84 50.74 23.54
C PHE A 9 33.35 50.82 23.86
N TYR A 10 32.88 51.96 24.38
CA TYR A 10 31.46 52.19 24.66
C TYR A 10 30.59 52.14 23.40
N VAL A 11 31.05 52.76 22.30
CA VAL A 11 30.34 52.74 21.02
C VAL A 11 30.28 51.32 20.43
N ILE A 12 31.39 50.57 20.48
CA ILE A 12 31.43 49.18 20.01
C ILE A 12 30.52 48.30 20.87
N TYR A 13 30.58 48.45 22.18
CA TYR A 13 29.76 47.67 23.11
C TYR A 13 28.27 47.90 22.88
N THR A 14 27.84 49.16 22.78
CA THR A 14 26.43 49.49 22.53
C THR A 14 25.95 49.00 21.15
N PHE A 15 26.82 49.07 20.13
CA PHE A 15 26.53 48.52 18.80
C PHE A 15 26.37 47.00 18.82
N ILE A 16 27.28 46.27 19.48
CA ILE A 16 27.20 44.80 19.63
C ILE A 16 25.93 44.41 20.38
N VAL A 17 25.64 45.06 21.51
CA VAL A 17 24.45 44.77 22.32
C VAL A 17 23.18 45.02 21.52
N GLN A 18 23.11 46.11 20.75
CA GLN A 18 21.96 46.44 19.91
C GLN A 18 21.74 45.40 18.81
N HIS A 19 22.78 45.00 18.07
CA HIS A 19 22.64 44.01 17.00
C HIS A 19 22.40 42.59 17.53
N LEU A 20 23.00 42.23 18.67
CA LEU A 20 22.75 40.96 19.34
C LEU A 20 21.30 40.85 19.82
N TRP A 21 20.74 41.92 20.40
CA TRP A 21 19.34 41.96 20.81
C TRP A 21 18.38 41.78 19.62
N GLN A 22 18.62 42.50 18.50
CA GLN A 22 17.75 42.42 17.32
C GLN A 22 17.75 41.02 16.67
N THR A 23 18.91 40.37 16.61
CA THR A 23 19.02 39.00 16.04
C THR A 23 18.34 37.95 16.91
N ILE A 24 18.44 38.06 18.23
CA ILE A 24 17.73 37.17 19.17
C ILE A 24 16.21 37.34 19.02
N VAL A 25 15.71 38.57 18.99
CA VAL A 25 14.27 38.85 18.83
C VAL A 25 13.74 38.32 17.50
N ALA A 26 14.46 38.58 16.40
CA ALA A 26 14.08 38.07 15.07
C ALA A 26 14.04 36.54 15.02
N ALA A 27 15.02 35.86 15.63
CA ALA A 27 15.05 34.40 15.69
C ALA A 27 13.84 33.83 16.45
N VAL A 28 13.46 34.43 17.59
CA VAL A 28 12.29 34.01 18.38
C VAL A 28 11.00 34.17 17.57
N ILE A 29 10.84 35.27 16.83
CA ILE A 29 9.66 35.51 15.99
C ILE A 29 9.58 34.49 14.84
N ILE A 30 10.70 34.20 14.17
CA ILE A 30 10.74 33.24 13.06
C ILE A 30 10.44 31.82 13.56
N ILE A 31 11.10 31.40 14.64
CA ILE A 31 10.89 30.07 15.23
C ILE A 31 9.44 29.93 15.72
N GLY A 32 8.91 30.95 16.41
CA GLY A 32 7.51 30.96 16.86
C GLY A 32 6.51 30.88 15.71
N SER A 33 6.75 31.63 14.63
CA SER A 33 5.90 31.62 13.43
C SER A 33 5.96 30.27 12.70
N PHE A 34 7.13 29.65 12.64
CA PHE A 34 7.32 28.32 12.06
C PHE A 34 6.60 27.23 12.88
N ILE A 35 6.75 27.25 14.21
CA ILE A 35 6.05 26.33 15.12
C ILE A 35 4.53 26.52 15.01
N TYR A 36 4.05 27.78 14.97
CA TYR A 36 2.64 28.10 14.79
C TYR A 36 2.10 27.54 13.47
N PHE A 37 2.86 27.67 12.37
CA PHE A 37 2.49 27.11 11.08
C PHE A 37 2.38 25.57 11.11
N LEU A 38 3.34 24.89 11.75
CA LEU A 38 3.31 23.43 11.92
C LEU A 38 2.10 22.95 12.74
N VAL A 39 1.71 23.71 13.77
CA VAL A 39 0.57 23.35 14.64
C VAL A 39 -0.78 23.72 14.01
N LYS A 40 -0.87 24.84 13.28
CA LYS A 40 -2.12 25.40 12.75
C LYS A 40 -2.53 24.85 11.38
N PHE A 41 -1.69 24.09 10.68
CA PHE A 41 -2.05 23.41 9.44
C PHE A 41 -2.43 21.93 9.68
N PRO A 42 -3.67 21.63 10.13
CA PRO A 42 -4.11 20.27 10.43
C PRO A 42 -4.11 19.37 9.19
N ARG A 43 -4.26 19.94 7.99
CA ARG A 43 -4.17 19.19 6.72
C ARG A 43 -2.80 18.54 6.52
N PHE A 44 -1.71 19.22 6.89
CA PHE A 44 -0.38 18.65 6.81
C PHE A 44 -0.18 17.54 7.85
N ARG A 45 -0.67 17.76 9.07
CA ARG A 45 -0.67 16.74 10.13
C ARG A 45 -1.49 15.51 9.72
N GLN A 46 -2.64 15.71 9.08
CA GLN A 46 -3.48 14.64 8.57
C GLN A 46 -2.80 13.91 7.42
N TRP A 47 -2.23 14.62 6.44
CA TRP A 47 -1.43 14.03 5.37
C TRP A 47 -0.23 13.20 5.87
N ILE A 48 0.49 13.69 6.90
CA ILE A 48 1.56 12.91 7.55
C ILE A 48 0.99 11.64 8.17
N LYS A 49 -0.09 11.76 8.98
CA LYS A 49 -0.74 10.59 9.59
C LYS A 49 -1.19 9.60 8.54
N ASP A 50 -1.80 10.06 7.46
CA ASP A 50 -2.28 9.24 6.35
C ASP A 50 -1.12 8.51 5.66
N ARG A 51 0.03 9.19 5.47
CA ARG A 51 1.25 8.59 4.88
C ARG A 51 1.80 7.44 5.73
N PHE A 52 1.90 7.62 7.05
CA PHE A 52 2.41 6.59 7.96
C PHE A 52 1.41 5.45 8.16
N ASN A 53 0.12 5.77 8.32
CA ASN A 53 -0.93 4.78 8.51
C ASN A 53 -1.12 3.91 7.25
N ASN A 54 -1.04 4.52 6.05
CA ASN A 54 -1.13 3.80 4.78
C ASN A 54 0.09 2.89 4.52
N ARG A 55 1.30 3.27 4.99
CA ARG A 55 2.46 2.36 4.94
C ARG A 55 2.23 1.12 5.83
N GLN A 56 1.70 1.30 7.03
CA GLN A 56 1.42 0.18 7.94
C GLN A 56 0.30 -0.74 7.44
N THR A 57 -0.74 -0.22 6.78
CA THR A 57 -1.80 -1.06 6.19
C THR A 57 -1.24 -1.95 5.08
N THR A 58 -0.38 -1.44 4.20
CA THR A 58 0.23 -2.25 3.13
C THR A 58 1.11 -3.40 3.66
N GLU A 59 1.84 -3.18 4.74
CA GLU A 59 2.73 -4.20 5.34
C GLU A 59 1.93 -5.24 6.13
N LYS A 60 0.90 -4.80 6.87
CA LYS A 60 0.00 -5.69 7.62
C LYS A 60 -0.87 -6.56 6.72
N GLU A 61 -1.34 -6.03 5.58
CA GLU A 61 -2.15 -6.79 4.63
C GLU A 61 -1.30 -7.81 3.85
N SER A 62 -0.03 -7.51 3.59
CA SER A 62 0.93 -8.46 3.01
C SER A 62 1.29 -9.65 3.93
N SER A 63 1.06 -9.50 5.24
CA SER A 63 1.40 -10.51 6.26
C SER A 63 0.20 -11.33 6.75
N ILE A 64 -1.03 -10.97 6.35
CA ILE A 64 -2.16 -11.89 6.43
C ILE A 64 -1.88 -13.00 5.42
N LYS A 65 -1.38 -14.14 5.90
CA LYS A 65 -1.29 -15.37 5.11
C LYS A 65 -2.71 -15.73 4.67
N VAL A 66 -3.12 -15.25 3.48
CA VAL A 66 -4.40 -15.65 2.90
C VAL A 66 -4.35 -17.20 2.82
N PRO A 67 -5.36 -17.91 3.35
CA PRO A 67 -5.30 -19.36 3.46
C PRO A 67 -4.99 -19.98 2.09
N GLN A 68 -3.97 -20.83 2.00
CA GLN A 68 -3.79 -21.66 0.81
C GLN A 68 -4.99 -22.60 0.70
N ILE A 69 -5.45 -22.86 -0.52
CA ILE A 69 -6.44 -23.91 -0.74
C ILE A 69 -5.83 -25.19 -0.19
N ASN A 70 -6.53 -25.84 0.73
CA ASN A 70 -5.99 -27.06 1.32
C ASN A 70 -6.02 -28.18 0.27
N GLN A 71 -5.17 -29.19 0.44
CA GLN A 71 -5.05 -30.25 -0.57
C GLN A 71 -6.38 -31.02 -0.76
N SER A 72 -7.18 -31.16 0.31
CA SER A 72 -8.51 -31.79 0.25
C SER A 72 -9.49 -31.01 -0.63
N GLU A 73 -9.58 -29.69 -0.52
CA GLU A 73 -10.42 -28.80 -1.33
C GLU A 73 -9.97 -28.83 -2.79
N LYS A 74 -8.65 -28.82 -3.04
CA LYS A 74 -8.10 -28.97 -4.40
C LYS A 74 -8.52 -30.30 -5.01
N ASN A 75 -8.39 -31.40 -4.26
CA ASN A 75 -8.75 -32.73 -4.71
C ASN A 75 -10.26 -32.86 -4.94
N GLU A 76 -11.07 -32.32 -4.03
CA GLU A 76 -12.52 -32.30 -4.14
C GLU A 76 -12.97 -31.54 -5.40
N LEU A 77 -12.43 -30.34 -5.61
CA LEU A 77 -12.70 -29.55 -6.80
C LEU A 77 -12.31 -30.30 -8.07
N MET A 78 -11.12 -30.90 -8.09
CA MET A 78 -10.62 -31.66 -9.24
C MET A 78 -11.52 -32.88 -9.54
N SER A 79 -12.01 -33.57 -8.49
CA SER A 79 -12.95 -34.68 -8.61
C SER A 79 -14.30 -34.23 -9.19
N ARG A 80 -14.85 -33.11 -8.70
CA ARG A 80 -16.12 -32.53 -9.17
C ARG A 80 -16.10 -32.15 -10.65
N VAL A 81 -14.94 -31.78 -11.19
CA VAL A 81 -14.78 -31.46 -12.62
C VAL A 81 -14.28 -32.64 -13.45
N HIS A 82 -14.28 -33.84 -12.88
CA HIS A 82 -13.84 -35.09 -13.50
C HIS A 82 -12.40 -35.04 -14.03
N ASN A 83 -11.49 -34.34 -13.33
CA ASN A 83 -10.13 -34.08 -13.79
C ASN A 83 -10.10 -33.56 -15.24
N ARG A 84 -10.92 -32.53 -15.52
CA ARG A 84 -10.93 -31.83 -16.81
C ARG A 84 -10.85 -30.32 -16.62
N CYS A 85 -10.22 -29.67 -17.58
CA CYS A 85 -10.22 -28.23 -17.75
C CYS A 85 -11.66 -27.78 -18.01
N GLU A 86 -12.16 -26.88 -17.19
CA GLU A 86 -13.55 -26.42 -17.29
C GLU A 86 -13.78 -25.47 -18.47
N TYR A 87 -12.69 -24.95 -19.05
CA TYR A 87 -12.77 -24.07 -20.22
C TYR A 87 -12.75 -24.84 -21.54
N CYS A 88 -11.88 -25.85 -21.69
CA CYS A 88 -11.69 -26.55 -22.97
C CYS A 88 -11.90 -28.08 -22.92
N GLY A 89 -12.08 -28.68 -21.74
CA GLY A 89 -12.32 -30.12 -21.56
C GLY A 89 -11.08 -31.01 -21.57
N ASP A 90 -9.88 -30.43 -21.76
CA ASP A 90 -8.60 -31.15 -21.72
C ASP A 90 -8.31 -31.72 -20.32
N HIS A 91 -7.50 -32.78 -20.23
CA HIS A 91 -7.20 -33.51 -18.99
C HIS A 91 -5.72 -33.49 -18.61
N TYR A 92 -4.85 -32.91 -19.45
CA TYR A 92 -3.42 -32.81 -19.17
C TYR A 92 -3.08 -31.56 -18.35
N THR A 93 -2.23 -31.73 -17.32
CA THR A 93 -1.62 -30.63 -16.53
C THR A 93 -2.65 -29.64 -15.98
N LEU A 94 -3.50 -30.12 -15.07
CA LEU A 94 -4.58 -29.35 -14.50
C LEU A 94 -4.17 -28.67 -13.19
N ASP A 95 -4.51 -27.40 -13.08
CA ASP A 95 -4.34 -26.64 -11.85
C ASP A 95 -5.54 -25.76 -11.56
N VAL A 96 -5.68 -25.40 -10.27
CA VAL A 96 -6.74 -24.52 -9.78
C VAL A 96 -6.25 -23.08 -9.89
N HIS A 97 -7.01 -22.27 -10.61
CA HIS A 97 -6.77 -20.85 -10.83
C HIS A 97 -7.79 -19.99 -10.07
N HIS A 98 -7.31 -18.92 -9.44
CA HIS A 98 -8.15 -17.89 -8.82
C HIS A 98 -8.58 -16.87 -9.88
N ILE A 99 -9.88 -16.81 -10.18
CA ILE A 99 -10.39 -15.92 -11.25
C ILE A 99 -10.20 -14.44 -10.87
N ILE A 100 -10.51 -14.10 -9.62
CA ILE A 100 -10.03 -12.89 -8.96
C ILE A 100 -8.84 -13.30 -8.13
N GLU A 101 -7.68 -12.75 -8.48
CA GLU A 101 -6.42 -13.03 -7.80
C GLU A 101 -6.51 -12.67 -6.31
N ARG A 102 -5.75 -13.40 -5.48
CA ARG A 102 -5.72 -13.16 -4.03
C ARG A 102 -5.20 -11.77 -3.67
N SER A 103 -4.23 -11.26 -4.44
CA SER A 103 -3.71 -9.89 -4.30
C SER A 103 -4.77 -8.81 -4.58
N GLN A 104 -5.88 -9.17 -5.23
CA GLN A 104 -7.01 -8.30 -5.53
C GLN A 104 -8.22 -8.57 -4.61
N GLY A 105 -8.03 -9.30 -3.50
CA GLY A 105 -9.09 -9.65 -2.56
C GLY A 105 -9.93 -10.87 -2.99
N GLY A 106 -9.42 -11.69 -3.91
CA GLY A 106 -10.10 -12.91 -4.34
C GLY A 106 -10.27 -13.95 -3.23
N SER A 107 -11.48 -14.50 -3.09
CA SER A 107 -11.80 -15.55 -2.12
C SER A 107 -11.40 -16.95 -2.60
N ASN A 108 -11.30 -17.91 -1.67
CA ASN A 108 -11.16 -19.34 -2.00
C ASN A 108 -12.52 -20.03 -2.26
N SER A 109 -13.60 -19.27 -2.48
CA SER A 109 -14.91 -19.86 -2.79
C SER A 109 -14.85 -20.58 -4.14
N TYR A 110 -15.57 -21.71 -4.26
CA TYR A 110 -15.69 -22.46 -5.52
C TYR A 110 -16.16 -21.62 -6.72
N ASN A 111 -16.85 -20.50 -6.47
CA ASN A 111 -17.29 -19.55 -7.51
C ASN A 111 -16.17 -18.64 -8.03
N ASN A 112 -15.06 -18.56 -7.31
CA ASN A 112 -13.84 -17.82 -7.68
C ASN A 112 -12.67 -18.74 -8.06
N LEU A 113 -12.87 -20.06 -8.00
CA LEU A 113 -11.89 -21.07 -8.35
C LEU A 113 -12.31 -21.79 -9.63
N ILE A 114 -11.37 -22.00 -10.54
CA ILE A 114 -11.61 -22.74 -11.78
C ILE A 114 -10.43 -23.66 -12.09
N VAL A 115 -10.70 -24.88 -12.53
CA VAL A 115 -9.70 -25.85 -12.96
C VAL A 115 -9.39 -25.62 -14.43
N LEU A 116 -8.12 -25.35 -14.74
CA LEU A 116 -7.64 -25.07 -16.08
C LEU A 116 -6.42 -25.93 -16.42
N CYS A 117 -6.30 -26.32 -17.70
CA CYS A 117 -5.04 -26.87 -18.19
C CYS A 117 -3.97 -25.76 -18.34
N ALA A 118 -2.70 -26.14 -18.40
CA ALA A 118 -1.58 -25.20 -18.50
C ALA A 118 -1.69 -24.16 -19.65
N LYS A 119 -2.37 -24.50 -20.76
CA LYS A 119 -2.63 -23.56 -21.86
C LYS A 119 -3.67 -22.51 -21.46
N CYS A 120 -4.84 -22.96 -21.01
CA CYS A 120 -5.93 -22.06 -20.60
C CYS A 120 -5.55 -21.21 -19.39
N HIS A 121 -4.76 -21.77 -18.47
CA HIS A 121 -4.25 -21.06 -17.30
C HIS A 121 -3.37 -19.86 -17.71
N ARG A 122 -2.44 -20.06 -18.65
CA ARG A 122 -1.63 -18.97 -19.21
C ARG A 122 -2.48 -17.93 -19.93
N MET A 123 -3.49 -18.37 -20.70
CA MET A 123 -4.40 -17.44 -21.38
C MET A 123 -5.22 -16.61 -20.39
N ALA A 124 -5.63 -17.18 -19.25
CA ALA A 124 -6.34 -16.46 -18.20
C ALA A 124 -5.47 -15.35 -17.58
N HIS A 125 -4.22 -15.66 -17.21
CA HIS A 125 -3.28 -14.65 -16.72
C HIS A 125 -2.96 -13.58 -17.77
N GLY A 126 -2.83 -13.96 -19.04
CA GLY A 126 -2.56 -13.05 -20.16
C GLY A 126 -3.79 -12.26 -20.65
N GLY A 127 -4.95 -12.40 -20.01
CA GLY A 127 -6.18 -11.71 -20.42
C GLY A 127 -6.85 -12.24 -21.71
N GLY A 128 -6.33 -13.34 -22.28
CA GLY A 128 -6.92 -14.01 -23.44
C GLY A 128 -8.25 -14.71 -23.14
N ILE A 129 -8.59 -14.87 -21.85
CA ILE A 129 -9.92 -15.30 -21.40
C ILE A 129 -10.41 -14.29 -20.36
N SER A 130 -11.55 -13.66 -20.61
CA SER A 130 -12.11 -12.68 -19.66
C SER A 130 -12.49 -13.33 -18.32
N LYS A 131 -12.27 -12.60 -17.21
CA LYS A 131 -12.69 -13.05 -15.87
C LYS A 131 -14.19 -13.35 -15.79
N ALA A 132 -15.02 -12.53 -16.42
CA ALA A 132 -16.47 -12.73 -16.48
C ALA A 132 -16.84 -14.09 -17.11
N ARG A 133 -16.14 -14.48 -18.18
CA ARG A 133 -16.34 -15.79 -18.82
C ARG A 133 -15.96 -16.94 -17.89
N LEU A 134 -14.82 -16.85 -17.21
CA LEU A 134 -14.39 -17.87 -16.25
C LEU A 134 -15.35 -17.96 -15.05
N GLN A 135 -15.83 -16.82 -14.54
CA GLN A 135 -16.82 -16.78 -13.47
C GLN A 135 -18.15 -17.42 -13.88
N GLY A 136 -18.60 -17.19 -15.12
CA GLY A 136 -19.78 -17.84 -15.66
C GLY A 136 -19.66 -19.36 -15.60
N ILE A 137 -18.51 -19.90 -16.05
CA ILE A 137 -18.24 -21.34 -16.00
C ILE A 137 -18.25 -21.84 -14.54
N ALA A 138 -17.49 -21.20 -13.66
CA ALA A 138 -17.38 -21.63 -12.26
C ALA A 138 -18.73 -21.60 -11.50
N ARG A 139 -19.59 -20.61 -11.79
CA ARG A 139 -20.94 -20.50 -11.19
C ARG A 139 -21.94 -21.52 -11.75
N HIS A 140 -21.79 -21.92 -13.01
CA HIS A 140 -22.68 -22.86 -13.68
C HIS A 140 -22.15 -24.30 -13.69
N ARG A 141 -21.04 -24.57 -12.98
CA ARG A 141 -20.53 -25.92 -12.69
C ARG A 141 -21.62 -26.68 -11.95
N LYS A 142 -22.44 -27.44 -12.69
CA LYS A 142 -23.55 -28.21 -12.14
C LYS A 142 -23.03 -29.09 -11.01
N HIS A 143 -23.58 -28.90 -9.82
CA HIS A 143 -23.50 -29.87 -8.75
C HIS A 143 -24.24 -31.12 -9.25
N PHE A 144 -23.51 -32.10 -9.78
CA PHE A 144 -24.02 -33.44 -10.04
C PHE A 144 -23.95 -34.26 -8.76
#